data_AF-A0AAE1TUX9-F1
#
_entry.id   AF-A0AAE1TUX9-F1
#
_cell.length_a   1.000
_cell.length_b   1.000
_cell.length_c   1.000
_cell.angle_alpha   90.00
_cell.angle_beta   90.00
_cell.angle_gamma   90.00
#
_symmetry.space_group_name_H-M   'P 1'
#
loop_
_entity.id
_entity.type
_entity.pdbx_description
1 polymer ?
#
loop_
_entity_poly.entity_id
_entity_poly.type
_entity_poly.pdbx_seq_one_letter_code
_entity_poly.pdbx_strand_id
1 'polypeptide(L)'
;MFRVLSSHQLISSALHLKITTQYDPISGQGRLPRQHWGGELLKDLPVASFTELLRDEGALLHLLTTLESVGLMLVKEVPKEEGQVHVLSRHVSRLLSTHYGDTFVIEDKYGANNLAYTTLPLDLHTDVPYLNDTPGVS
;
A
#
# COMPACT_ATOMS: atom_id res chain seq x y z
N MET A 1 30.88 7.28 -25.97
CA MET A 1 31.00 6.13 -25.05
C MET A 1 29.59 5.66 -24.72
N PHE A 2 29.04 4.74 -25.52
CA PHE A 2 27.68 4.24 -25.33
C PHE A 2 27.71 3.16 -24.25
N ARG A 3 27.06 3.43 -23.12
CA ARG A 3 26.91 2.49 -22.03
C ARG A 3 25.76 1.55 -22.40
N VAL A 4 26.07 0.29 -22.66
CA VAL A 4 25.05 -0.76 -22.86
C VAL A 4 24.35 -0.94 -21.52
N LEU A 5 23.08 -0.54 -21.43
CA LEU A 5 22.23 -0.83 -20.28
C LEU A 5 21.88 -2.32 -20.32
N SER A 6 21.94 -3.00 -19.18
CA SER A 6 21.61 -4.42 -19.11
C SER A 6 20.11 -4.64 -19.34
N SER A 7 19.74 -5.84 -19.81
CA SER A 7 18.36 -6.24 -20.12
C SER A 7 17.36 -5.98 -18.97
N HIS A 8 17.83 -5.89 -17.72
CA HIS A 8 17.01 -5.58 -16.55
C HIS A 8 16.56 -4.12 -16.47
N GLN A 9 17.33 -3.15 -16.99
CA GLN A 9 16.94 -1.73 -16.98
C GLN A 9 15.87 -1.39 -18.03
N LEU A 10 15.74 -2.19 -19.09
CA LEU A 10 14.77 -1.94 -20.16
C LEU A 10 13.36 -2.45 -19.83
N ILE A 11 13.22 -3.45 -18.95
CA ILE A 11 11.92 -4.02 -18.57
C ILE A 11 11.23 -3.18 -17.48
N SER A 12 12.00 -2.67 -16.51
CA SER A 12 11.51 -1.78 -15.45
C SER A 12 10.94 -0.47 -16.00
N SER A 13 11.58 0.12 -17.03
CA SER A 13 11.04 1.30 -17.72
C SER A 13 9.77 1.01 -18.56
N ALA A 14 9.64 -0.19 -19.13
CA ALA A 14 8.49 -0.52 -19.99
C ALA A 14 7.21 -0.80 -19.20
N LEU A 15 7.32 -1.35 -17.99
CA LEU A 15 6.15 -1.59 -17.13
C LEU A 15 5.65 -0.31 -16.46
N HIS A 16 6.57 0.54 -16.00
CA HIS A 16 6.27 1.88 -15.48
C HIS A 16 5.63 2.78 -16.55
N LEU A 17 6.11 2.70 -17.81
CA LEU A 17 5.48 3.39 -18.94
C LEU A 17 4.07 2.85 -19.24
N LYS A 18 3.84 1.53 -19.23
CA LYS A 18 2.53 0.97 -19.61
C LYS A 18 1.41 1.28 -18.62
N ILE A 19 1.69 1.25 -17.31
CA ILE A 19 0.69 1.61 -16.28
C ILE A 19 0.39 3.12 -16.35
N THR A 20 1.43 3.96 -16.50
CA THR A 20 1.27 5.42 -16.53
C THR A 20 0.64 5.95 -17.82
N THR A 21 0.87 5.31 -18.98
CA THR A 21 0.39 5.83 -20.27
C THR A 21 -1.06 5.51 -20.60
N GLN A 22 -1.71 4.61 -19.85
CA GLN A 22 -3.09 4.18 -20.12
C GLN A 22 -4.06 4.43 -18.96
N TYR A 23 -3.56 4.81 -17.78
CA TYR A 23 -4.38 5.13 -16.63
C TYR A 23 -4.89 6.58 -16.72
N ASP A 24 -6.18 6.74 -16.99
CA ASP A 24 -6.89 8.01 -16.88
C ASP A 24 -7.82 7.96 -15.66
N PRO A 25 -7.50 8.69 -14.57
CA PRO A 25 -8.31 8.68 -13.36
C PRO A 25 -9.70 9.29 -13.55
N ILE A 26 -9.93 10.07 -14.61
CA ILE A 26 -11.21 10.74 -14.88
C ILE A 26 -12.15 9.83 -15.67
N SER A 27 -11.65 9.16 -16.71
CA SER A 27 -12.46 8.23 -17.52
C SER A 27 -12.52 6.80 -16.96
N GLY A 28 -11.61 6.45 -16.04
CA GLY A 28 -11.47 5.08 -15.53
C GLY A 28 -10.84 4.12 -16.54
N GLN A 29 -10.34 4.63 -17.66
CA GLN A 29 -9.61 3.83 -18.64
C GLN A 29 -8.30 3.32 -18.03
N GLY A 30 -7.99 2.05 -18.24
CA GLY A 30 -6.80 1.39 -17.68
C GLY A 30 -6.94 0.84 -16.26
N ARG A 31 -8.13 0.93 -15.64
CA ARG A 31 -8.37 0.33 -14.31
C ARG A 31 -8.51 -1.19 -14.38
N LEU A 32 -8.00 -1.85 -13.35
CA LEU A 32 -8.21 -3.28 -13.18
C LEU A 32 -9.66 -3.59 -12.77
N PRO A 33 -10.23 -4.72 -13.22
CA PRO A 33 -11.52 -5.20 -12.74
C PRO A 33 -11.50 -5.37 -11.21
N ARG A 34 -12.56 -4.91 -10.55
CA ARG A 34 -12.69 -5.04 -9.09
C ARG A 34 -13.29 -6.39 -8.71
N GLN A 35 -12.69 -7.04 -7.73
CA GLN A 35 -13.22 -8.25 -7.12
C GLN A 35 -13.98 -7.85 -5.84
N HIS A 36 -15.28 -8.11 -5.81
CA HIS A 36 -16.08 -7.94 -4.60
C HIS A 36 -15.95 -9.18 -3.72
N TRP A 37 -16.01 -8.97 -2.41
CA TRP A 37 -15.84 -10.02 -1.43
C TRP A 37 -16.57 -9.68 -0.12
N GLY A 38 -16.87 -10.72 0.65
CA GLY A 38 -17.32 -10.70 2.04
C GLY A 38 -16.43 -11.58 2.91
N GLY A 39 -17.01 -12.21 3.93
CA GLY A 39 -16.26 -13.03 4.89
C GLY A 39 -15.53 -14.24 4.27
N GLU A 40 -15.90 -14.65 3.06
CA GLU A 40 -15.23 -15.72 2.31
C GLU A 40 -13.79 -15.38 1.93
N LEU A 41 -13.40 -14.09 1.89
CA LEU A 41 -12.02 -13.68 1.61
C LEU A 41 -11.03 -14.26 2.64
N LEU A 42 -11.47 -14.50 3.88
CA LEU A 42 -10.61 -15.07 4.92
C LEU A 42 -10.10 -16.48 4.60
N LYS A 43 -10.75 -17.20 3.66
CA LYS A 43 -10.31 -18.52 3.21
C LYS A 43 -9.16 -18.44 2.22
N ASP A 44 -9.05 -17.34 1.49
CA ASP A 44 -8.07 -17.11 0.43
C ASP A 44 -7.62 -15.65 0.46
N LEU A 45 -7.04 -15.27 1.61
CA LEU A 45 -6.56 -13.92 1.83
C LEU A 45 -5.29 -13.72 0.98
N PRO A 46 -5.19 -12.66 0.15
CA PRO A 46 -3.94 -12.38 -0.55
C PRO A 46 -2.80 -12.15 0.44
N VAL A 47 -1.66 -12.81 0.23
CA VAL A 47 -0.48 -12.72 1.10
C VAL A 47 0.78 -12.44 0.28
N ALA A 48 1.67 -11.59 0.80
CA ALA A 48 3.02 -11.39 0.26
C ALA A 48 4.08 -11.46 1.36
N SER A 49 5.32 -11.82 0.99
CA SER A 49 6.49 -11.74 1.87
C SER A 49 7.08 -10.34 1.83
N PHE A 50 7.33 -9.74 3.01
CA PHE A 50 8.01 -8.45 3.11
C PHE A 50 9.36 -8.46 2.38
N THR A 51 10.13 -9.54 2.52
CA THR A 51 11.46 -9.64 1.92
C THR A 51 11.40 -9.69 0.39
N GLU A 52 10.40 -10.38 -0.17
CA GLU A 52 10.19 -10.44 -1.62
C GLU A 52 9.75 -9.08 -2.17
N LEU A 53 8.83 -8.39 -1.48
CA LEU A 53 8.37 -7.04 -1.89
C LEU A 53 9.52 -6.03 -1.99
N LEU A 54 10.56 -6.15 -1.18
CA LEU A 54 11.71 -5.26 -1.22
C LEU A 54 12.73 -5.59 -2.32
N ARG A 55 12.66 -6.79 -2.92
CA ARG A 55 13.72 -7.32 -3.80
C ARG A 55 13.24 -7.70 -5.19
N ASP A 56 11.95 -7.99 -5.36
CA ASP A 56 11.38 -8.48 -6.60
C ASP A 56 10.31 -7.52 -7.14
N GLU A 57 10.54 -6.97 -8.33
CA GLU A 57 9.61 -6.06 -8.99
C GLU A 57 8.27 -6.76 -9.34
N GLY A 58 8.29 -8.08 -9.56
CA GLY A 58 7.09 -8.88 -9.84
C GLY A 58 6.19 -8.99 -8.61
N ALA A 59 6.77 -9.25 -7.43
CA ALA A 59 6.08 -9.26 -6.15
C ALA A 59 5.48 -7.89 -5.83
N LEU A 60 6.24 -6.81 -6.08
CA LEU A 60 5.75 -5.44 -5.88
C LEU A 60 4.59 -5.11 -6.84
N LEU A 61 4.71 -5.48 -8.11
CA LEU A 61 3.61 -5.33 -9.08
C LEU A 61 2.38 -6.12 -8.63
N HIS A 62 2.57 -7.34 -8.13
CA HIS A 62 1.48 -8.16 -7.64
C HIS A 62 0.77 -7.52 -6.45
N LEU A 63 1.51 -6.92 -5.50
CA LEU A 63 0.93 -6.12 -4.41
C LEU A 63 0.05 -4.99 -4.96
N LEU A 64 0.60 -4.16 -5.85
CA LEU A 64 -0.10 -2.97 -6.38
C LEU A 64 -1.37 -3.35 -7.15
N THR A 65 -1.29 -4.36 -8.02
CA THR A 65 -2.43 -4.83 -8.81
C THR A 65 -3.49 -5.53 -7.94
N THR A 66 -3.07 -6.20 -6.86
CA THR A 66 -3.99 -6.78 -5.88
C THR A 66 -4.68 -5.69 -5.06
N LEU A 67 -3.95 -4.66 -4.63
CA LEU A 67 -4.55 -3.51 -3.94
C LEU A 67 -5.57 -2.78 -4.83
N GLU A 68 -5.30 -2.63 -6.14
CA GLU A 68 -6.26 -1.99 -7.04
C GLU A 68 -7.53 -2.83 -7.29
N SER A 69 -7.40 -4.16 -7.41
CA SER A 69 -8.51 -5.06 -7.76
C SER A 69 -9.29 -5.57 -6.54
N VAL A 70 -8.60 -5.97 -5.47
CA VAL A 70 -9.18 -6.57 -4.25
C VAL A 70 -9.31 -5.55 -3.12
N GLY A 71 -8.38 -4.61 -3.01
CA GLY A 71 -8.38 -3.56 -1.97
C GLY A 71 -7.60 -3.91 -0.70
N LEU A 72 -7.07 -5.12 -0.54
CA LEU A 72 -6.26 -5.50 0.61
C LEU A 72 -5.30 -6.67 0.31
N MET A 73 -4.19 -6.72 1.05
CA MET A 73 -3.24 -7.83 1.06
C MET A 73 -2.53 -7.89 2.42
N LEU A 74 -2.29 -9.09 2.94
CA LEU A 74 -1.51 -9.31 4.16
C LEU A 74 -0.02 -9.45 3.84
N VAL A 75 0.81 -8.56 4.37
CA VAL A 75 2.27 -8.69 4.29
C VAL A 75 2.79 -9.45 5.51
N LYS A 76 3.47 -10.57 5.29
CA LYS A 76 4.07 -11.42 6.33
C LYS A 76 5.58 -11.23 6.40
N GLU A 77 6.18 -11.76 7.46
CA GLU A 77 7.64 -11.79 7.66
C GLU A 77 8.27 -10.38 7.78
N VAL A 78 7.46 -9.41 8.21
CA VAL A 78 7.91 -8.05 8.52
C VAL A 78 8.75 -8.08 9.81
N PRO A 79 9.97 -7.50 9.82
CA PRO A 79 10.76 -7.36 11.04
C PRO A 79 9.97 -6.65 12.15
N LYS A 80 10.13 -7.09 13.40
CA LYS A 80 9.41 -6.54 14.57
C LYS A 80 10.12 -5.31 15.13
N GLU A 81 10.36 -4.34 14.27
CA GLU A 81 11.08 -3.10 14.56
C GLU A 81 10.29 -1.92 14.00
N GLU A 82 10.40 -0.74 14.61
CA GLU A 82 9.75 0.46 14.07
C GLU A 82 10.28 0.81 12.67
N GLY A 83 9.44 1.46 11.86
CA GLY A 83 9.83 1.98 10.55
C GLY A 83 9.68 1.03 9.37
N GLN A 84 9.23 -0.23 9.53
CA GLN A 84 9.05 -1.14 8.39
C GLN A 84 8.02 -0.65 7.37
N VAL A 85 6.98 0.07 7.82
CA VAL A 85 6.01 0.73 6.93
C VAL A 85 6.72 1.78 6.06
N HIS A 86 7.63 2.56 6.65
CA HIS A 86 8.43 3.54 5.91
C HIS A 86 9.40 2.84 4.93
N VAL A 87 9.97 1.70 5.31
CA VAL A 87 10.82 0.91 4.42
C VAL A 87 10.03 0.48 3.19
N LEU A 88 8.85 -0.12 3.37
CA LEU A 88 7.98 -0.57 2.27
C LEU A 88 7.45 0.61 1.44
N SER A 89 7.06 1.71 2.08
CA SER A 89 6.49 2.86 1.37
C SER A 89 7.45 3.39 0.31
N ARG A 90 8.77 3.45 0.58
CA ARG A 90 9.77 3.88 -0.42
C ARG A 90 9.75 3.08 -1.74
N HIS A 91 9.19 1.88 -1.74
CA HIS A 91 9.01 1.07 -2.95
C HIS A 91 7.65 1.27 -3.63
N VAL A 92 6.63 1.72 -2.88
CA VAL A 92 5.24 1.87 -3.35
C VAL A 92 4.91 3.31 -3.71
N SER A 93 5.06 4.24 -2.74
CA SER A 93 4.69 5.65 -2.87
C SER A 93 5.25 6.48 -1.71
N ARG A 94 5.13 7.80 -1.78
CA ARG A 94 5.40 8.67 -0.64
C ARG A 94 4.34 8.49 0.46
N LEU A 95 4.75 8.64 1.72
CA LEU A 95 3.82 8.76 2.85
C LEU A 95 3.08 10.10 2.77
N LEU A 96 1.81 10.10 3.16
CA LEU A 96 1.02 11.32 3.33
C LEU A 96 1.12 11.75 4.79
N SER A 97 1.90 12.80 5.05
CA SER A 97 2.04 13.36 6.40
C SER A 97 0.71 13.95 6.89
N THR A 98 0.33 13.60 8.11
CA THR A 98 -0.84 14.19 8.80
C THR A 98 -0.42 14.85 10.10
N HIS A 99 -1.35 15.40 10.87
CA HIS A 99 -1.05 15.88 12.22
C HIS A 99 -0.68 14.77 13.21
N TYR A 100 -0.85 13.49 12.84
CA TYR A 100 -0.31 12.36 13.60
C TYR A 100 1.16 12.04 13.26
N GLY A 101 1.75 12.72 12.27
CA GLY A 101 3.10 12.48 11.76
C GLY A 101 3.12 11.72 10.44
N ASP A 102 4.31 11.32 10.01
CA ASP A 102 4.53 10.47 8.82
C ASP A 102 4.17 9.00 9.08
N THR A 103 4.38 8.57 10.32
CA THR A 103 3.96 7.29 10.88
C THR A 103 3.53 7.52 12.32
N PHE A 104 2.68 6.65 12.86
CA PHE A 104 2.16 6.76 14.22
C PHE A 104 2.07 5.38 14.86
N VAL A 105 2.25 5.34 16.18
CA VAL A 105 2.15 4.11 16.99
C VAL A 105 0.76 4.05 17.64
N ILE A 106 0.04 2.95 17.38
CA ILE A 106 -1.27 2.66 17.96
C ILE A 106 -1.06 1.86 19.25
N GLU A 107 -1.26 2.51 20.39
CA GLU A 107 -1.15 1.96 21.73
C GLU A 107 -2.03 2.77 22.69
N ASP A 108 -2.32 2.22 23.87
CA ASP A 108 -3.05 2.95 24.93
C ASP A 108 -2.19 4.10 25.46
N LYS A 109 -2.71 5.33 25.40
CA LYS A 109 -2.00 6.55 25.81
C LYS A 109 -2.79 7.30 26.86
N TYR A 110 -2.11 7.69 27.94
CA TYR A 110 -2.68 8.60 28.92
C TYR A 110 -3.05 9.95 28.26
N GLY A 111 -4.29 10.40 28.46
CA GLY A 111 -4.78 11.62 27.81
C GLY A 111 -4.94 11.48 26.30
N ALA A 112 -5.34 10.29 25.83
CA ALA A 112 -5.56 9.98 24.42
C ALA A 112 -6.35 11.07 23.68
N ASN A 113 -5.78 11.56 22.58
CA ASN A 113 -6.40 12.55 21.70
C ASN A 113 -7.13 11.94 20.49
N ASN A 114 -7.12 10.61 20.39
CA ASN A 114 -7.81 9.82 19.38
C ASN A 114 -8.27 8.50 20.01
N LEU A 115 -9.46 8.01 19.63
CA LEU A 115 -10.02 6.74 20.11
C LEU A 115 -9.10 5.54 19.80
N ALA A 116 -8.33 5.60 18.70
CA ALA A 116 -7.34 4.60 18.34
C ALA A 116 -6.21 4.46 19.38
N TYR A 117 -5.99 5.46 20.25
CA TYR A 117 -5.01 5.41 21.33
C TYR A 117 -5.63 5.02 22.68
N THR A 118 -6.71 4.24 22.65
CA THR A 118 -7.41 3.73 23.83
C THR A 118 -7.67 2.23 23.70
N THR A 119 -8.16 1.60 24.77
CA THR A 119 -8.60 0.20 24.74
C THR A 119 -10.08 0.03 24.36
N LEU A 120 -10.77 1.09 23.96
CA LEU A 120 -12.18 1.03 23.56
C LEU A 120 -12.31 0.42 22.16
N PRO A 121 -13.44 -0.27 21.87
CA PRO A 121 -13.66 -0.86 20.55
C PRO A 121 -13.77 0.21 19.47
N LEU A 122 -13.23 -0.12 18.28
CA LEU A 122 -13.39 0.66 17.05
C LEU A 122 -14.36 -0.07 16.12
N ASP A 123 -15.47 0.59 15.79
CA ASP A 123 -16.40 0.11 14.75
C ASP A 123 -15.79 0.25 13.35
N LEU A 124 -16.44 -0.29 12.33
CA LEU A 124 -16.00 -0.11 10.94
C LEU A 124 -15.93 1.37 10.56
N HIS A 125 -14.78 1.81 10.07
CA HIS A 125 -14.51 3.21 9.74
C HIS A 125 -13.50 3.33 8.59
N THR A 126 -13.36 4.54 8.07
CA THR A 126 -12.24 4.96 7.22
C THR A 126 -11.39 5.96 7.99
N ASP A 127 -10.09 5.96 7.73
CA ASP A 127 -9.17 6.83 8.44
C ASP A 127 -9.28 8.29 8.01
N VAL A 128 -9.13 9.18 8.99
CA VAL A 128 -9.02 10.64 8.84
C VAL A 128 -10.03 11.28 7.85
N PRO A 129 -11.34 10.97 7.94
CA PRO A 129 -12.34 11.39 6.94
C PRO A 129 -12.58 12.91 6.92
N TYR A 130 -12.03 13.64 7.89
CA TYR A 130 -12.10 15.10 7.98
C TYR A 130 -11.06 15.82 7.09
N LEU A 131 -10.13 15.10 6.47
CA LEU A 131 -9.21 15.68 5.47
C LEU A 131 -9.88 15.72 4.09
N ASN A 132 -9.69 16.81 3.34
CA ASN A 132 -10.14 16.86 1.94
C ASN A 132 -9.40 15.82 1.08
N ASP A 133 -8.09 15.71 1.29
CA ASP A 133 -7.24 14.69 0.66
C ASP A 133 -7.00 13.56 1.66
N THR A 134 -7.93 12.60 1.68
CA THR A 134 -7.80 11.42 2.56
C THR A 134 -6.74 10.45 2.02
N PRO A 135 -6.05 9.70 2.91
CA PRO A 135 -5.15 8.62 2.50
C PRO A 135 -5.91 7.60 1.63
N GLY A 136 -5.36 7.30 0.46
CA GLY A 136 -5.94 6.28 -0.44
C GLY A 136 -5.57 4.84 -0.06
N VAL A 137 -4.49 4.66 0.70
CA VAL A 137 -4.00 3.39 1.26
C VAL A 137 -3.51 3.67 2.67
N SER A 138 -3.87 2.81 3.62
CA SER A 138 -3.49 2.87 5.02
C SER A 138 -2.76 1.59 5.47
#